data_AF-A0A369R8E2-F1
#
_entry.id   AF-A0A369R8E2-F1
#
_cell.length_a   1.000
_cell.length_b   1.000
_cell.length_c   1.000
_cell.angle_alpha   90.00
_cell.angle_beta   90.00
_cell.angle_gamma   90.00
#
_symmetry.space_group_name_H-M   'P 1'
#
loop_
_entity.id
_entity.type
_entity.pdbx_description
1 polymer ?
#
loop_
_entity_poly.entity_id
_entity_poly.type
_entity_poly.pdbx_seq_one_letter_code
_entity_poly.pdbx_strand_id
1 'polypeptide(L)'
;DDIPALSIDTQTGEAVTTGGVVNEDALEGGSEDESLGNDDDPQTKLITGDSAVGNAKSLSDLVEVGADESAMFGFAASGAGQSETAQVEAALGRLTSGGEGLSYEIDRTVEGKETLIAKASTEAYEREVFRVEIDKASGNWTFELNDQLDHVMVEGADGDMATQLRNFTGYDTEGNPVYDDANPIESLDFTGLIDVTDFDGDTVNLGVLAGEGVSLFTVTVEN
;
A
#
# COMPACT_ATOMS: atom_id res chain seq x y z
N ASP A 1 0.08 27.76 -13.23
CA ASP A 1 -0.92 27.29 -12.26
C ASP A 1 -1.93 26.44 -12.98
N ASP A 2 -1.50 25.23 -13.34
CA ASP A 2 -2.40 24.14 -13.71
C ASP A 2 -2.28 23.09 -12.61
N ILE A 3 -3.25 23.04 -11.70
CA ILE A 3 -3.25 22.03 -10.63
C ILE A 3 -3.53 20.65 -11.25
N PRO A 4 -2.81 19.58 -10.86
CA PRO A 4 -3.12 18.22 -11.32
C PRO A 4 -4.59 17.87 -11.13
N ALA A 5 -5.20 17.29 -12.15
CA ALA A 5 -6.60 16.85 -12.15
C ALA A 5 -6.70 15.33 -12.22
N LEU A 6 -7.82 14.76 -11.77
CA LEU A 6 -8.06 13.33 -11.84
C LEU A 6 -8.30 12.88 -13.29
N SER A 7 -7.63 11.82 -13.71
CA SER A 7 -7.88 11.16 -14.98
C SER A 7 -9.19 10.36 -14.91
N ILE A 8 -10.07 10.54 -15.90
CA ILE A 8 -11.37 9.89 -15.98
C ILE A 8 -11.40 8.96 -17.18
N ASP A 9 -11.75 7.69 -16.97
CA ASP A 9 -11.99 6.76 -18.05
C ASP A 9 -13.20 7.23 -18.87
N THR A 10 -12.96 7.59 -20.12
CA THR A 10 -13.97 8.17 -21.01
C THR A 10 -15.11 7.23 -21.40
N GLN A 11 -14.98 5.92 -21.15
CA GLN A 11 -16.01 4.92 -21.46
C GLN A 11 -16.93 4.69 -20.26
N THR A 12 -16.39 4.66 -19.05
CA THR A 12 -17.13 4.42 -17.81
C THR A 12 -17.57 5.70 -17.12
N GLY A 13 -16.82 6.79 -17.29
CA GLY A 13 -16.97 8.02 -16.53
C GLY A 13 -16.43 7.94 -15.10
N GLU A 14 -15.70 6.87 -14.77
CA GLU A 14 -15.09 6.64 -13.46
C GLU A 14 -13.63 7.08 -13.44
N ALA A 15 -13.10 7.33 -12.24
CA ALA A 15 -11.69 7.62 -12.07
C ALA A 15 -10.83 6.44 -12.52
N VAL A 16 -9.69 6.72 -13.16
CA VAL A 16 -8.69 5.68 -13.44
C VAL A 16 -8.12 5.21 -12.10
N THR A 17 -7.93 3.89 -11.95
CA THR A 17 -7.37 3.27 -10.75
C THR A 17 -6.16 2.41 -11.10
N THR A 18 -5.37 2.09 -10.07
CA THR A 18 -4.25 1.15 -10.14
C THR A 18 -4.20 0.27 -8.90
N GLY A 19 -3.50 -0.85 -9.00
CA GLY A 19 -3.45 -1.85 -7.94
C GLY A 19 -3.33 -3.27 -8.44
N GLY A 20 -3.55 -4.21 -7.53
CA GLY A 20 -3.66 -5.63 -7.85
C GLY A 20 -3.77 -6.50 -6.60
N VAL A 21 -3.50 -7.78 -6.79
CA VAL A 21 -3.56 -8.81 -5.74
C VAL A 21 -2.19 -9.47 -5.60
N VAL A 22 -1.70 -9.57 -4.37
CA VAL A 22 -0.56 -10.42 -4.00
C VAL A 22 -1.06 -11.58 -3.15
N ASN A 23 -0.30 -12.67 -3.13
CA ASN A 23 -0.64 -13.90 -2.44
C ASN A 23 0.49 -14.26 -1.47
N GLU A 24 0.13 -14.54 -0.21
CA GLU A 24 1.06 -15.02 0.80
C GLU A 24 1.56 -16.43 0.49
N ASP A 25 0.79 -17.22 -0.24
CA ASP A 25 1.23 -18.51 -0.76
C ASP A 25 2.47 -18.44 -1.67
N ALA A 26 2.72 -17.28 -2.29
CA ALA A 26 3.94 -17.05 -3.09
C ALA A 26 5.18 -16.77 -2.22
N LEU A 27 5.05 -16.73 -0.88
CA LEU A 27 6.16 -16.57 0.05
C LEU A 27 6.92 -17.90 0.21
N GLU A 28 8.19 -17.90 -0.14
CA GLU A 28 9.07 -19.06 -0.04
C GLU A 28 9.87 -18.96 1.25
N GLY A 29 9.38 -19.57 2.33
CA GLY A 29 9.89 -19.25 3.67
C GLY A 29 11.42 -19.23 3.86
N GLY A 30 11.92 -18.31 4.67
CA GLY A 30 13.34 -17.99 4.77
C GLY A 30 13.80 -17.41 6.11
N SER A 31 14.98 -16.77 6.13
CA SER A 31 15.43 -15.99 7.30
C SER A 31 14.86 -14.57 7.32
N GLU A 32 14.18 -14.17 6.26
CA GLU A 32 13.67 -12.82 6.02
C GLU A 32 12.15 -12.72 6.25
N ASP A 33 11.46 -13.87 6.34
CA ASP A 33 10.02 -14.01 6.60
C ASP A 33 9.75 -15.16 7.61
N GLU A 34 8.52 -15.26 8.13
CA GLU A 34 8.09 -16.42 8.93
C GLU A 34 7.03 -17.28 8.24
N SER A 35 6.62 -16.88 7.04
CA SER A 35 5.58 -17.57 6.27
C SER A 35 6.17 -18.70 5.45
N LEU A 36 5.45 -19.83 5.41
CA LEU A 36 5.69 -20.89 4.43
C LEU A 36 4.46 -20.93 3.54
N GLY A 37 4.49 -20.20 2.44
CA GLY A 37 3.44 -20.26 1.44
C GLY A 37 3.38 -21.63 0.77
N ASN A 38 2.23 -21.94 0.16
CA ASN A 38 2.03 -23.13 -0.67
C ASN A 38 1.74 -22.79 -2.13
N ASP A 39 2.69 -22.14 -2.79
CA ASP A 39 2.60 -21.69 -4.19
C ASP A 39 1.97 -22.75 -5.12
N ASP A 40 0.68 -22.56 -5.42
CA ASP A 40 -0.15 -23.38 -6.30
C ASP A 40 -0.55 -22.52 -7.53
N ASP A 41 0.48 -22.04 -8.25
CA ASP A 41 0.52 -21.42 -9.60
C ASP A 41 -0.80 -21.02 -10.31
N PRO A 42 -0.97 -19.76 -10.77
CA PRO A 42 -0.07 -18.61 -10.64
C PRO A 42 -0.44 -17.71 -9.45
N GLN A 43 0.46 -17.62 -8.48
CA GLN A 43 0.43 -16.68 -7.35
C GLN A 43 1.61 -15.71 -7.46
N THR A 44 1.50 -14.51 -6.88
CA THR A 44 2.58 -13.51 -6.93
C THR A 44 2.71 -12.73 -5.64
N LYS A 45 3.95 -12.45 -5.25
CA LYS A 45 4.28 -11.49 -4.19
C LYS A 45 4.69 -10.12 -4.71
N LEU A 46 4.84 -9.97 -6.03
CA LEU A 46 5.31 -8.74 -6.68
C LEU A 46 4.29 -8.26 -7.72
N ILE A 47 3.90 -6.99 -7.60
CA ILE A 47 3.09 -6.29 -8.62
C ILE A 47 3.86 -5.07 -9.09
N THR A 48 3.77 -4.79 -10.38
CA THR A 48 4.32 -3.58 -11.00
C THR A 48 3.19 -2.76 -11.62
N GLY A 49 3.21 -1.45 -11.36
CA GLY A 49 2.38 -0.47 -12.06
C GLY A 49 3.24 0.43 -12.94
N ASP A 50 3.34 0.08 -14.22
CA ASP A 50 4.12 0.79 -15.23
C ASP A 50 3.36 0.93 -16.58
N SER A 51 2.09 0.53 -16.58
CA SER A 51 1.19 0.58 -17.73
C SER A 51 1.59 -0.34 -18.89
N ALA A 52 2.55 -1.25 -18.69
CA ALA A 52 2.86 -2.30 -19.64
C ALA A 52 1.70 -3.31 -19.75
N VAL A 53 1.65 -4.04 -20.86
CA VAL A 53 0.60 -5.04 -21.08
C VAL A 53 0.70 -6.14 -20.02
N GLY A 54 -0.37 -6.29 -19.23
CA GLY A 54 -0.43 -7.26 -18.12
C GLY A 54 -0.06 -6.69 -16.76
N ASN A 55 0.47 -5.47 -16.71
CA ASN A 55 0.81 -4.77 -15.48
C ASN A 55 -0.31 -3.79 -15.07
N ALA A 56 -0.25 -3.34 -13.82
CA ALA A 56 -1.12 -2.29 -13.32
C ALA A 56 -0.76 -0.94 -13.98
N LYS A 57 -1.62 0.06 -13.80
CA LYS A 57 -1.40 1.41 -14.28
C LYS A 57 -0.31 2.12 -13.48
N SER A 58 0.47 2.96 -14.13
CA SER A 58 1.36 3.90 -13.43
C SER A 58 0.54 4.94 -12.66
N LEU A 59 1.11 5.57 -11.64
CA LEU A 59 0.47 6.71 -10.94
C LEU A 59 0.23 7.89 -11.90
N SER A 60 1.05 8.01 -12.94
CA SER A 60 0.89 9.04 -13.98
C SER A 60 -0.35 8.86 -14.84
N ASP A 61 -0.93 7.65 -14.92
CA ASP A 61 -2.20 7.43 -15.61
C ASP A 61 -3.42 7.91 -14.79
N LEU A 62 -3.25 8.13 -13.48
CA LEU A 62 -4.33 8.53 -12.57
C LEU A 62 -4.61 10.03 -12.63
N VAL A 63 -3.73 10.82 -13.25
CA VAL A 63 -3.80 12.28 -13.24
C VAL A 63 -3.54 12.89 -14.62
N GLU A 64 -4.12 14.07 -14.84
CA GLU A 64 -3.81 14.96 -15.95
C GLU A 64 -3.06 16.18 -15.38
N VAL A 65 -1.82 16.39 -15.80
CA VAL A 65 -0.94 17.46 -15.26
C VAL A 65 -0.85 18.71 -16.13
N GLY A 66 -1.78 18.87 -17.08
CA GLY A 66 -1.81 20.03 -17.97
C GLY A 66 -0.67 20.06 -19.01
N ALA A 67 -0.51 21.19 -19.70
CA ALA A 67 0.28 21.30 -20.93
C ALA A 67 1.78 21.64 -20.74
N ASP A 68 2.23 21.95 -19.53
CA ASP A 68 3.62 22.35 -19.22
C ASP A 68 4.38 21.22 -18.48
N GLU A 69 4.41 20.06 -19.14
CA GLU A 69 4.58 18.72 -18.60
C GLU A 69 5.93 18.40 -17.93
N SER A 70 5.88 18.14 -16.63
CA SER A 70 6.49 16.98 -15.95
C SER A 70 5.90 16.89 -14.55
N ALA A 71 5.32 15.75 -14.19
CA ALA A 71 4.81 15.49 -12.85
C ALA A 71 5.86 14.79 -12.00
N MET A 72 5.84 15.05 -10.71
CA MET A 72 6.60 14.30 -9.71
C MET A 72 5.64 13.59 -8.77
N PHE A 73 5.89 12.31 -8.55
CA PHE A 73 5.11 11.44 -7.68
C PHE A 73 5.94 11.07 -6.45
N GLY A 74 5.28 10.87 -5.31
CA GLY A 74 5.95 10.42 -4.10
C GLY A 74 5.00 10.29 -2.93
N PHE A 75 5.52 9.88 -1.78
CA PHE A 75 4.73 9.77 -0.57
C PHE A 75 4.58 11.14 0.09
N ALA A 76 3.36 11.47 0.48
CA ALA A 76 3.05 12.69 1.20
C ALA A 76 3.93 12.84 2.44
N ALA A 77 4.48 14.03 2.65
CA ALA A 77 5.31 14.30 3.82
C ALA A 77 4.49 14.21 5.11
N SER A 78 5.08 13.63 6.16
CA SER A 78 4.44 13.62 7.47
C SER A 78 4.29 15.04 8.01
N GLY A 79 3.12 15.34 8.59
CA GLY A 79 2.85 16.63 9.21
C GLY A 79 3.81 16.90 10.36
N ALA A 80 4.08 18.17 10.66
CA ALA A 80 4.99 18.55 11.73
C ALA A 80 4.59 17.91 13.07
N GLY A 81 5.48 17.07 13.63
CA GLY A 81 5.26 16.35 14.88
C GLY A 81 4.49 15.03 14.76
N GLN A 82 4.15 14.60 13.54
CA GLN A 82 3.62 13.26 13.26
C GLN A 82 4.75 12.31 12.86
N SER A 83 4.64 11.06 13.29
CA SER A 83 5.48 9.96 12.82
C SER A 83 4.95 9.46 11.46
N GLU A 84 5.82 8.96 10.60
CA GLU A 84 5.43 8.26 9.37
C GLU A 84 4.51 7.06 9.67
N THR A 85 4.77 6.31 10.75
CA THR A 85 3.86 5.25 11.22
C THR A 85 2.45 5.77 11.44
N ALA A 86 2.28 6.88 12.16
CA ALA A 86 0.96 7.42 12.46
C ALA A 86 0.23 7.92 11.19
N GLN A 87 0.99 8.44 10.20
CA GLN A 87 0.44 8.85 8.92
C GLN A 87 -0.02 7.64 8.09
N VAL A 88 0.79 6.59 8.01
CA VAL A 88 0.49 5.38 7.25
C VAL A 88 -0.65 4.60 7.91
N GLU A 89 -0.67 4.46 9.23
CA GLU A 89 -1.78 3.83 9.97
C GLU A 89 -3.11 4.57 9.76
N ALA A 90 -3.09 5.89 9.56
CA ALA A 90 -4.30 6.66 9.25
C ALA A 90 -4.88 6.36 7.86
N ALA A 91 -4.05 5.90 6.92
CA ALA A 91 -4.46 5.54 5.57
C ALA A 91 -4.77 4.04 5.43
N LEU A 92 -3.89 3.17 5.93
CA LEU A 92 -3.99 1.72 5.76
C LEU A 92 -4.74 1.02 6.89
N GLY A 93 -5.01 1.71 8.00
CA GLY A 93 -5.37 1.07 9.26
C GLY A 93 -4.14 0.49 9.96
N ARG A 94 -4.39 -0.20 11.08
CA ARG A 94 -3.33 -0.73 11.94
C ARG A 94 -3.16 -2.22 11.66
N LEU A 95 -2.18 -2.53 10.84
CA LEU A 95 -1.86 -3.89 10.40
C LEU A 95 -0.96 -4.60 11.41
N THR A 96 -1.00 -5.93 11.38
CA THR A 96 -0.09 -6.80 12.12
C THR A 96 0.44 -7.92 11.22
N SER A 97 1.60 -8.46 11.59
CA SER A 97 2.21 -9.66 11.00
C SER A 97 2.66 -10.58 12.12
N GLY A 98 2.15 -11.81 12.15
CA GLY A 98 2.45 -12.78 13.21
C GLY A 98 2.00 -12.32 14.60
N GLY A 99 0.98 -11.45 14.67
CA GLY A 99 0.51 -10.81 15.89
C GLY A 99 1.26 -9.53 16.30
N GLU A 100 2.33 -9.16 15.60
CA GLU A 100 3.14 -7.96 15.90
C GLU A 100 2.66 -6.76 15.08
N GLY A 101 2.52 -5.60 15.73
CA GLY A 101 2.12 -4.35 15.08
C GLY A 101 3.17 -3.84 14.09
N LEU A 102 2.73 -3.37 12.93
CA LEU A 102 3.65 -2.83 11.93
C LEU A 102 4.12 -1.42 12.28
N SER A 103 5.38 -1.14 11.97
CA SER A 103 5.96 0.19 11.90
C SER A 103 6.33 0.54 10.47
N TYR A 104 6.38 1.83 10.15
CA TYR A 104 6.61 2.30 8.78
C TYR A 104 7.70 3.36 8.72
N GLU A 105 8.49 3.27 7.66
CA GLU A 105 9.52 4.25 7.27
C GLU A 105 9.38 4.53 5.77
N ILE A 106 9.58 5.78 5.36
CA ILE A 106 9.69 6.13 3.95
C ILE A 106 11.13 6.56 3.64
N ASP A 107 11.88 5.65 3.03
CA ASP A 107 13.23 5.89 2.56
C ASP A 107 13.21 6.82 1.34
N ARG A 108 13.92 7.94 1.45
CA ARG A 108 14.09 8.96 0.40
C ARG A 108 15.56 9.22 0.08
N THR A 109 16.44 8.29 0.44
CA THR A 109 17.89 8.41 0.26
C THR A 109 18.33 8.11 -1.16
N VAL A 110 17.53 7.36 -1.92
CA VAL A 110 17.79 7.05 -3.34
C VAL A 110 17.25 8.16 -4.23
N GLU A 111 18.12 8.79 -5.01
CA GLU A 111 17.72 9.86 -5.93
C GLU A 111 16.69 9.35 -6.95
N GLY A 112 15.61 10.10 -7.11
CA GLY A 112 14.53 9.77 -8.06
C GLY A 112 13.57 8.69 -7.58
N LYS A 113 13.72 8.16 -6.36
CA LYS A 113 12.82 7.15 -5.79
C LYS A 113 12.40 7.46 -4.37
N GLU A 114 11.23 6.96 -3.98
CA GLU A 114 10.82 6.87 -2.58
C GLU A 114 10.31 5.47 -2.29
N THR A 115 10.67 4.90 -1.14
CA THR A 115 10.28 3.54 -0.76
C THR A 115 9.63 3.55 0.61
N LEU A 116 8.35 3.22 0.68
CA LEU A 116 7.67 2.90 1.94
C LEU A 116 8.01 1.47 2.33
N ILE A 117 8.46 1.27 3.56
CA ILE A 117 8.87 -0.02 4.11
C ILE A 117 8.05 -0.29 5.37
N ALA A 118 7.31 -1.39 5.38
CA ALA A 118 6.55 -1.87 6.52
C ALA A 118 7.32 -2.96 7.27
N LYS A 119 7.40 -2.86 8.59
CA LYS A 119 8.23 -3.74 9.42
C LYS A 119 7.47 -4.25 10.63
N ALA A 120 7.59 -5.56 10.89
CA ALA A 120 7.17 -6.19 12.13
C ALA A 120 8.41 -6.43 13.00
N SER A 121 8.36 -5.99 14.26
CA SER A 121 9.52 -6.04 15.15
C SER A 121 9.18 -6.71 16.47
N THR A 122 10.00 -7.69 16.84
CA THR A 122 10.01 -8.28 18.19
C THR A 122 11.21 -7.74 18.97
N GLU A 123 11.36 -8.14 20.24
CA GLU A 123 12.60 -7.83 20.99
C GLU A 123 13.86 -8.46 20.37
N ALA A 124 13.72 -9.50 19.54
CA ALA A 124 14.83 -10.30 19.04
C ALA A 124 15.29 -9.92 17.63
N TYR A 125 14.39 -9.45 16.77
CA TYR A 125 14.67 -9.12 15.36
C TYR A 125 13.55 -8.25 14.76
N GLU A 126 13.86 -7.64 13.61
CA GLU A 126 12.96 -6.87 12.76
C GLU A 126 12.84 -7.60 11.41
N ARG A 127 11.61 -7.71 10.90
CA ARG A 127 11.30 -8.33 9.61
C ARG A 127 10.56 -7.33 8.75
N GLU A 128 10.89 -7.32 7.47
CA GLU A 128 10.16 -6.51 6.51
C GLU A 128 8.93 -7.28 6.03
N VAL A 129 7.77 -6.62 6.06
CA VAL A 129 6.50 -7.25 5.71
C VAL A 129 6.10 -6.94 4.28
N PHE A 130 6.21 -5.68 3.89
CA PHE A 130 6.07 -5.30 2.49
C PHE A 130 6.82 -3.99 2.22
N ARG A 131 7.03 -3.72 0.94
CA ARG A 131 7.54 -2.43 0.48
C ARG A 131 6.78 -1.92 -0.74
N VAL A 132 6.68 -0.60 -0.83
CA VAL A 132 6.16 0.12 -2.00
C VAL A 132 7.22 1.10 -2.47
N GLU A 133 7.76 0.88 -3.67
CA GLU A 133 8.71 1.79 -4.31
C GLU A 133 8.00 2.60 -5.39
N ILE A 134 8.28 3.90 -5.46
CA ILE A 134 7.78 4.81 -6.48
C ILE A 134 8.97 5.46 -7.20
N ASP A 135 9.01 5.35 -8.52
CA ASP A 135 9.86 6.19 -9.37
C ASP A 135 9.20 7.56 -9.52
N LYS A 136 9.87 8.58 -8.99
CA LYS A 136 9.27 9.91 -8.83
C LYS A 136 8.96 10.59 -10.16
N ALA A 137 9.71 10.30 -11.22
CA ALA A 137 9.58 10.99 -12.50
C ALA A 137 8.52 10.34 -13.41
N SER A 138 8.42 9.01 -13.38
CA SER A 138 7.46 8.27 -14.20
C SER A 138 6.14 7.98 -13.50
N GLY A 139 6.14 7.97 -12.16
CA GLY A 139 5.01 7.48 -11.36
C GLY A 139 4.91 5.96 -11.35
N ASN A 140 5.88 5.25 -11.94
CA ASN A 140 5.89 3.80 -11.92
C ASN A 140 6.14 3.31 -10.49
N TRP A 141 5.48 2.22 -10.11
CA TRP A 141 5.57 1.70 -8.76
C TRP A 141 5.70 0.18 -8.73
N THR A 142 6.25 -0.34 -7.65
CA THR A 142 6.23 -1.77 -7.33
C THR A 142 5.72 -1.98 -5.91
N PHE A 143 4.90 -3.00 -5.72
CA PHE A 143 4.55 -3.54 -4.40
C PHE A 143 5.17 -4.93 -4.29
N GLU A 144 5.93 -5.17 -3.21
CA GLU A 144 6.50 -6.48 -2.90
C GLU A 144 6.06 -6.90 -1.50
N LEU A 145 5.41 -8.06 -1.41
CA LEU A 145 5.09 -8.75 -0.17
C LEU A 145 6.30 -9.59 0.25
N ASN A 146 6.84 -9.30 1.41
CA ASN A 146 8.02 -9.98 1.93
C ASN A 146 7.68 -10.90 3.10
N ASP A 147 6.51 -10.75 3.73
CA ASP A 147 6.07 -11.58 4.85
C ASP A 147 4.54 -11.52 5.00
N GLN A 148 3.95 -12.44 5.76
CA GLN A 148 2.49 -12.51 5.93
C GLN A 148 1.93 -11.32 6.75
N LEU A 149 0.69 -10.95 6.47
CA LEU A 149 -0.18 -10.09 7.26
C LEU A 149 -1.21 -10.95 8.01
N ASP A 150 -1.71 -10.47 9.14
CA ASP A 150 -2.72 -11.21 9.89
C ASP A 150 -4.11 -11.01 9.28
N HIS A 151 -4.74 -12.12 8.89
CA HIS A 151 -6.11 -12.16 8.34
C HIS A 151 -7.19 -12.42 9.40
N VAL A 152 -8.40 -11.93 9.13
CA VAL A 152 -9.58 -12.30 9.90
C VAL A 152 -9.88 -13.78 9.68
N MET A 153 -9.90 -14.55 10.77
CA MET A 153 -10.30 -15.95 10.69
C MET A 153 -11.82 -16.05 10.48
N VAL A 154 -12.23 -16.53 9.30
CA VAL A 154 -13.63 -16.83 9.00
C VAL A 154 -13.91 -18.30 9.32
N GLU A 155 -14.75 -18.57 10.33
CA GLU A 155 -15.10 -19.96 10.69
C GLU A 155 -15.67 -20.72 9.48
N GLY A 156 -15.00 -21.81 9.09
CA GLY A 156 -15.43 -22.70 8.01
C GLY A 156 -15.09 -22.23 6.60
N ALA A 157 -14.34 -21.13 6.45
CA ALA A 157 -13.70 -20.78 5.19
C ALA A 157 -12.40 -21.58 5.02
N ASP A 158 -12.04 -21.83 3.76
CA ASP A 158 -10.67 -22.18 3.42
C ASP A 158 -9.80 -20.95 3.71
N GLY A 159 -8.69 -21.13 4.42
CA GLY A 159 -7.82 -20.01 4.83
C GLY A 159 -7.23 -19.29 3.62
N ASP A 160 -6.93 -20.07 2.58
CA ASP A 160 -6.21 -19.75 1.34
C ASP A 160 -6.92 -18.73 0.41
N MET A 161 -8.09 -18.21 0.80
CA MET A 161 -8.81 -17.18 0.03
C MET A 161 -9.20 -15.98 0.91
N ALA A 162 -8.71 -15.93 2.14
CA ALA A 162 -9.00 -14.83 3.04
C ALA A 162 -8.28 -13.58 2.57
N THR A 163 -9.02 -12.50 2.31
CA THR A 163 -8.43 -11.19 1.92
C THR A 163 -8.63 -10.11 2.99
N GLN A 164 -9.49 -10.37 3.97
CA GLN A 164 -9.81 -9.42 5.03
C GLN A 164 -8.70 -9.44 6.08
N LEU A 165 -8.02 -8.30 6.25
CA LEU A 165 -6.94 -8.12 7.20
C LEU A 165 -7.49 -7.65 8.56
N ARG A 166 -6.87 -8.11 9.64
CA ARG A 166 -7.27 -7.70 10.99
C ARG A 166 -6.88 -6.24 11.25
N ASN A 167 -7.77 -5.49 11.88
CA ASN A 167 -7.53 -4.10 12.25
C ASN A 167 -7.16 -4.00 13.73
N PHE A 168 -5.88 -3.81 14.02
CA PHE A 168 -5.34 -3.80 15.37
C PHE A 168 -5.77 -2.56 16.17
N THR A 169 -6.35 -2.76 17.35
CA THR A 169 -6.85 -1.69 18.22
C THR A 169 -6.00 -1.47 19.47
N GLY A 170 -5.09 -2.39 19.79
CA GLY A 170 -4.20 -2.30 20.94
C GLY A 170 -4.09 -3.64 21.67
N TYR A 171 -3.59 -3.61 22.89
CA TYR A 171 -3.49 -4.79 23.74
C TYR A 171 -4.52 -4.74 24.87
N ASP A 172 -5.05 -5.90 25.26
CA ASP A 172 -5.89 -6.02 26.45
C ASP A 172 -5.08 -5.87 27.75
N THR A 173 -5.74 -6.01 28.90
CA THR A 173 -5.09 -5.91 30.22
C THR A 173 -4.10 -7.02 30.52
N GLU A 174 -4.17 -8.12 29.76
CA GLU A 174 -3.33 -9.30 29.85
C GLU A 174 -2.18 -9.27 28.85
N GLY A 175 -2.16 -8.27 27.95
CA GLY A 175 -1.14 -8.09 26.91
C GLY A 175 -1.42 -8.84 25.61
N ASN A 176 -2.63 -9.37 25.40
CA ASN A 176 -2.99 -10.02 24.13
C ASN A 176 -3.43 -8.96 23.10
N PRO A 177 -3.11 -9.14 21.80
CA PRO A 177 -3.57 -8.22 20.77
C PRO A 177 -5.10 -8.26 20.63
N VAL A 178 -5.70 -7.08 20.46
CA VAL A 178 -7.14 -6.87 20.28
C VAL A 178 -7.38 -6.29 18.90
N TYR A 179 -8.29 -6.89 18.16
CA TYR A 179 -8.63 -6.51 16.80
C TYR A 179 -10.10 -6.09 16.69
N ASP A 180 -10.39 -5.17 15.77
CA ASP A 180 -11.76 -4.85 15.34
C ASP A 180 -12.11 -5.67 14.09
N ASP A 181 -12.24 -7.00 14.24
CA ASP A 181 -12.59 -7.90 13.13
C ASP A 181 -14.02 -7.64 12.57
N ALA A 182 -14.84 -6.82 13.25
CA ALA A 182 -16.13 -6.37 12.72
C ALA A 182 -15.99 -5.27 11.65
N ASN A 183 -14.84 -4.58 11.61
CA ASN A 183 -14.47 -3.59 10.62
C ASN A 183 -13.06 -3.90 10.09
N PRO A 184 -12.91 -5.00 9.31
CA PRO A 184 -11.63 -5.41 8.77
C PRO A 184 -11.09 -4.40 7.74
N ILE A 185 -9.79 -4.51 7.48
CA ILE A 185 -9.13 -3.80 6.38
C ILE A 185 -9.28 -4.67 5.13
N GLU A 186 -10.08 -4.21 4.16
CA GLU A 186 -10.41 -4.97 2.93
C GLU A 186 -9.27 -4.95 1.90
N SER A 187 -8.44 -3.91 1.93
CA SER A 187 -7.30 -3.71 1.04
C SER A 187 -6.37 -2.64 1.61
N LEU A 188 -5.09 -2.69 1.21
CA LEU A 188 -4.14 -1.63 1.48
C LEU A 188 -4.40 -0.45 0.52
N ASP A 189 -4.98 0.64 1.03
CA ASP A 189 -5.30 1.83 0.23
C ASP A 189 -4.25 2.94 0.40
N PHE A 190 -3.37 3.06 -0.58
CA PHE A 190 -2.29 4.06 -0.60
C PHE A 190 -2.72 5.42 -1.13
N THR A 191 -3.98 5.57 -1.58
CA THR A 191 -4.46 6.79 -2.26
C THR A 191 -4.23 8.05 -1.42
N GLY A 192 -4.49 8.00 -0.12
CA GLY A 192 -4.27 9.13 0.80
C GLY A 192 -2.79 9.41 1.11
N LEU A 193 -1.87 8.54 0.69
CA LEU A 193 -0.45 8.65 0.95
C LEU A 193 0.34 9.21 -0.24
N ILE A 194 -0.26 9.43 -1.41
CA ILE A 194 0.46 9.87 -2.60
C ILE A 194 0.22 11.35 -2.86
N ASP A 195 1.31 12.11 -2.99
CA ASP A 195 1.29 13.47 -3.51
C ASP A 195 1.74 13.50 -4.97
N VAL A 196 1.09 14.37 -5.75
CA VAL A 196 1.44 14.70 -7.13
C VAL A 196 1.81 16.17 -7.17
N THR A 197 3.01 16.46 -7.63
CA THR A 197 3.50 17.83 -7.85
C THR A 197 3.66 18.05 -9.34
N ASP A 198 3.09 19.13 -9.86
CA ASP A 198 3.28 19.51 -11.26
C ASP A 198 4.61 20.25 -11.49
N PHE A 199 4.78 20.84 -12.68
CA PHE A 199 6.02 21.50 -13.06
C PHE A 199 6.26 22.83 -12.35
N ASP A 200 5.21 23.60 -12.05
CA ASP A 200 5.35 24.91 -11.39
C ASP A 200 5.32 24.83 -9.86
N GLY A 201 5.03 23.64 -9.31
CA GLY A 201 5.19 23.28 -7.91
C GLY A 201 3.86 23.12 -7.17
N ASP A 202 2.74 23.22 -7.87
CA ASP A 202 1.42 22.91 -7.33
C ASP A 202 1.37 21.43 -6.94
N THR A 203 1.20 21.18 -5.64
CA THR A 203 1.14 19.83 -5.06
C THR A 203 -0.26 19.52 -4.56
N VAL A 204 -0.77 18.35 -4.92
CA VAL A 204 -2.05 17.86 -4.46
C VAL A 204 -1.96 16.37 -4.10
N ASN A 205 -2.62 16.00 -3.01
CA ASN A 205 -2.73 14.62 -2.59
C ASN A 205 -3.78 13.87 -3.43
N LEU A 206 -3.50 12.64 -3.84
CA LEU A 206 -4.43 11.84 -4.64
C LEU A 206 -5.77 11.62 -3.93
N GLY A 207 -5.77 11.40 -2.62
CA GLY A 207 -7.02 11.27 -1.84
C GLY A 207 -7.86 12.55 -1.84
N VAL A 208 -7.22 13.72 -1.88
CA VAL A 208 -7.92 15.01 -2.02
C VAL A 208 -8.51 15.18 -3.42
N LEU A 209 -7.79 14.75 -4.47
CA LEU A 209 -8.30 14.78 -5.85
C LEU A 209 -9.45 13.80 -6.07
N ALA A 210 -9.33 12.59 -5.53
CA ALA A 210 -10.33 11.53 -5.66
C ALA A 210 -11.65 11.90 -5.00
N GLY A 211 -11.57 12.61 -3.86
CA GLY A 211 -12.70 12.90 -2.98
C GLY A 211 -12.84 11.86 -1.88
N GLU A 212 -13.65 12.21 -0.86
CA GLU A 212 -13.82 11.39 0.33
C GLU A 212 -14.35 9.99 0.00
N GLY A 213 -13.64 8.96 0.47
CA GLY A 213 -14.03 7.55 0.29
C GLY A 213 -13.76 6.96 -1.10
N VAL A 214 -12.97 7.63 -1.94
CA VAL A 214 -12.58 7.12 -3.26
C VAL A 214 -11.14 6.60 -3.21
N SER A 215 -10.97 5.32 -3.52
CA SER A 215 -9.67 4.65 -3.60
C SER A 215 -9.19 4.57 -5.05
N LEU A 216 -7.97 5.01 -5.31
CA LEU A 216 -7.33 5.00 -6.63
C LEU A 216 -6.12 4.07 -6.70
N PHE A 217 -5.43 3.83 -5.59
CA PHE A 217 -4.27 2.93 -5.52
C PHE A 217 -4.45 1.93 -4.38
N THR A 218 -4.83 0.70 -4.73
CA THR A 218 -5.13 -0.35 -3.75
C THR A 218 -4.36 -1.64 -4.01
N VAL A 219 -3.91 -2.31 -2.96
CA VAL A 219 -3.35 -3.66 -3.05
C VAL A 219 -4.15 -4.57 -2.14
N THR A 220 -4.67 -5.67 -2.68
CA THR A 220 -5.28 -6.74 -1.89
C THR A 220 -4.22 -7.78 -1.58
N VAL A 221 -4.17 -8.23 -0.33
CA VAL A 221 -3.34 -9.35 0.10
C VAL A 221 -4.26 -10.53 0.32
N GLU A 222 -3.96 -11.66 -0.31
CA GLU A 222 -4.64 -12.93 -0.13
C GLU A 222 -3.75 -13.83 0.72
N ASN A 223 -4.34 -14.42 1.77
CA ASN A 223 -3.70 -15.40 2.65
C ASN A 223 -3.35 -16.68 1.90
#